data_AF-H9WFZ2-F1
#
_entry.id   AF-H9WFZ2-F1
#
_cell.length_a   1.000
_cell.length_b   1.000
_cell.length_c   1.000
_cell.angle_alpha   90.00
_cell.angle_beta   90.00
_cell.angle_gamma   90.00
#
_symmetry.space_group_name_H-M   'P 1'
#
loop_
_entity.id
_entity.type
_entity.pdbx_description
1 polymer ?
#
loop_
_entity_poly.entity_id
_entity_poly.type
_entity_poly.pdbx_seq_one_letter_code
_entity_poly.pdbx_strand_id
1 'polypeptide(L)' 'DGMKFPDMVHALKPNPKSHIQEDWRILDFFSHHPESLHMFTFLFDDLGIPLNYRHMDGSGVHTFTL' A
#
# COMPACT_ATOMS: atom_id res chain seq x y z
N ASP A 1 -5.52 11.60 0.34
CA ASP A 1 -5.39 12.53 1.48
C ASP A 1 -4.06 12.26 2.18
N GLY A 2 -3.30 13.30 2.52
CA GLY A 2 -1.97 13.14 3.11
C GLY A 2 -1.98 12.82 4.60
N MET A 3 -3.06 13.16 5.31
CA MET A 3 -3.19 12.96 6.76
C MET A 3 -3.36 11.49 7.11
N LYS A 4 -3.99 10.69 6.24
CA LYS A 4 -4.17 9.23 6.41
C LYS A 4 -2.90 8.40 6.16
N PHE A 5 -1.81 9.01 5.68
CA PHE A 5 -0.59 8.28 5.31
C PHE A 5 0.09 7.56 6.50
N PRO A 6 0.26 8.18 7.69
CA PRO A 6 0.79 7.49 8.85
C PRO A 6 -0.07 6.29 9.26
N ASP A 7 -1.39 6.43 9.20
CA ASP A 7 -2.33 5.35 9.56
C ASP A 7 -2.24 4.17 8.60
N MET A 8 -2.16 4.44 7.29
CA MET A 8 -1.91 3.42 6.28
C MET A 8 -0.60 2.66 6.55
N VAL A 9 0.49 3.38 6.83
CA VAL A 9 1.80 2.76 7.11
C VAL A 9 1.76 1.93 8.39
N HIS A 10 1.05 2.38 9.43
CA HIS A 10 0.89 1.63 10.68
C HIS A 10 0.03 0.36 10.52
N ALA A 11 -0.95 0.38 9.61
CA ALA A 11 -1.77 -0.78 9.28
C ALA A 11 -0.96 -1.85 8.53
N LEU A 12 -0.08 -1.43 7.61
CA LEU A 12 0.80 -2.32 6.84
C LEU A 12 1.99 -2.87 7.63
N LYS A 13 2.33 -2.25 8.76
CA LYS A 13 3.45 -2.67 9.61
C LYS A 13 3.05 -3.69 10.68
N PRO A 14 4.03 -4.46 11.21
CA PRO A 14 3.81 -5.38 12.31
C PRO A 14 3.12 -4.75 13.51
N ASN A 15 2.35 -5.58 14.23
CA ASN A 15 1.65 -5.16 15.44
C ASN A 15 2.63 -4.63 16.49
N PRO A 16 2.35 -3.48 17.13
CA PRO A 16 3.26 -2.89 18.13
C PRO A 16 3.46 -3.74 19.38
N LYS A 17 2.57 -4.70 19.68
CA LYS A 17 2.68 -5.58 20.84
C LYS A 17 3.41 -6.88 20.54
N SER A 18 3.07 -7.53 19.42
CA SER A 18 3.60 -8.85 19.07
C SER A 18 4.77 -8.80 18.09
N HIS A 19 5.01 -7.66 17.44
CA HIS A 19 5.97 -7.48 16.34
C HIS A 19 5.77 -8.44 15.16
N ILE A 20 4.57 -9.00 15.03
CA ILE A 20 4.18 -9.88 13.91
C ILE A 20 3.28 -9.10 12.96
N GLN A 21 3.48 -9.29 11.65
CA GLN A 21 2.60 -8.74 10.63
C GLN A 21 1.31 -9.55 10.60
N GLU A 22 0.17 -8.85 10.63
CA GLU A 22 -1.15 -9.46 10.70
C GLU A 22 -1.99 -8.97 9.52
N ASP A 23 -2.37 -9.89 8.63
CA ASP A 23 -3.08 -9.54 7.38
C ASP A 23 -4.45 -8.90 7.64
N TRP A 24 -5.09 -9.24 8.76
CA TRP A 24 -6.40 -8.67 9.11
C TRP A 24 -6.33 -7.16 9.35
N ARG A 25 -5.20 -6.62 9.85
CA ARG A 25 -5.02 -5.17 10.08
C ARG A 25 -4.92 -4.41 8.77
N ILE A 26 -4.34 -5.05 7.75
CA ILE A 26 -4.21 -4.51 6.40
C ILE A 26 -5.60 -4.42 5.77
N LEU A 27 -6.36 -5.52 5.81
CA LEU A 27 -7.71 -5.58 5.25
C LEU A 27 -8.70 -4.66 5.99
N ASP A 28 -8.59 -4.54 7.31
CA ASP A 28 -9.41 -3.63 8.12
C ASP A 28 -9.20 -2.15 7.74
N PHE A 29 -7.96 -1.73 7.49
CA PHE A 29 -7.70 -0.37 7.02
C PHE A 29 -8.34 -0.14 5.64
N PHE A 30 -8.13 -1.06 4.70
CA PHE A 30 -8.61 -0.93 3.32
C PHE A 30 -10.14 -1.04 3.20
N SER A 31 -10.82 -1.81 4.06
CA SER A 31 -12.28 -1.90 4.06
C SER A 31 -12.96 -0.57 4.41
N HIS A 32 -12.29 0.28 5.19
CA HIS A 32 -12.79 1.61 5.57
C HIS A 32 -12.37 2.72 4.59
N HIS A 33 -11.55 2.39 3.59
CA HIS A 33 -10.95 3.34 2.66
C HIS A 33 -11.18 2.89 1.22
N PRO A 34 -12.40 3.05 0.66
CA PRO A 34 -12.68 2.61 -0.71
C PRO A 34 -11.80 3.32 -1.76
N GLU A 35 -11.22 4.50 -1.44
CA GLU A 35 -10.25 5.19 -2.31
C GLU A 35 -8.96 4.39 -2.57
N SER A 36 -8.67 3.40 -1.74
CA SER A 36 -7.47 2.56 -1.83
C SER A 36 -7.61 1.39 -2.80
N LEU A 37 -8.83 1.05 -3.24
CA LEU A 37 -9.12 -0.16 -4.01
C LEU A 37 -8.31 -0.27 -5.31
N HIS A 38 -8.06 0.86 -5.97
CA HIS A 38 -7.26 0.89 -7.20
C HIS A 38 -5.81 0.45 -6.93
N MET A 39 -5.19 0.99 -5.88
CA MET A 39 -3.84 0.60 -5.46
C MET A 39 -3.80 -0.84 -4.95
N PHE A 40 -4.82 -1.27 -4.21
CA PHE A 40 -4.96 -2.64 -3.73
C PHE A 40 -5.00 -3.65 -4.88
N THR A 41 -5.65 -3.32 -6.00
CA THR A 41 -5.69 -4.18 -7.19
C THR A 41 -4.29 -4.41 -7.77
N PHE A 42 -3.46 -3.36 -7.88
CA PHE A 42 -2.08 -3.51 -8.36
C PHE A 42 -1.18 -4.25 -7.38
N LEU A 43 -1.41 -4.09 -6.07
CA LEU A 43 -0.61 -4.75 -5.04
C LEU A 43 -0.81 -6.27 -5.04
N PHE A 44 -2.02 -6.74 -5.31
CA PHE A 44 -2.37 -8.17 -5.37
C PHE A 44 -2.24 -8.78 -6.77
N ASP A 45 -1.89 -7.96 -7.76
CA ASP A 45 -1.51 -8.43 -9.10
C ASP A 45 -0.05 -8.90 -9.12
N ASP A 46 0.37 -9.57 -10.20
CA ASP A 46 1.75 -10.02 -10.38
C ASP A 46 2.75 -8.84 -10.38
N LEU A 47 2.27 -7.62 -10.66
CA LEU A 47 3.03 -6.38 -10.55
C LEU A 47 3.45 -6.04 -9.11
N GLY A 48 2.76 -6.57 -8.09
CA GLY A 48 3.07 -6.35 -6.67
C GLY A 48 4.35 -7.06 -6.21
N ILE A 49 4.81 -8.09 -6.93
CA ILE A 49 6.03 -8.83 -6.65
C ILE A 49 6.93 -8.82 -7.90
N PRO A 50 7.62 -7.71 -8.17
CA PRO A 50 8.47 -7.61 -9.36
C PRO A 50 9.64 -8.58 -9.28
N LEU A 51 10.00 -9.18 -10.42
CA LEU A 51 11.13 -10.12 -10.53
C LEU A 51 12.45 -9.49 -10.07
N ASN A 52 12.67 -8.22 -10.41
CA ASN A 52 13.78 -7.39 -9.97
C ASN A 52 13.55 -5.93 -10.37
N TYR A 53 14.35 -5.01 -9.84
CA TYR A 53 14.23 -3.58 -10.13
C TYR A 53 14.41 -3.17 -11.61
N ARG A 54 14.95 -4.05 -12.48
CA ARG A 54 15.11 -3.76 -13.93
C ARG A 54 13.87 -4.09 -14.74
N HIS A 55 12.93 -4.86 -14.19
CA HIS A 55 11.69 -5.29 -14.85
C HIS A 55 10.46 -4.69 -14.16
N MET A 56 10.62 -3.50 -13.57
CA MET A 56 9.56 -2.75 -12.91
C MET A 56 9.50 -1.35 -13.49
N ASP A 57 8.31 -0.90 -13.85
CA ASP A 57 8.08 0.45 -14.33
C ASP A 57 8.07 1.47 -13.17
N GLY A 58 8.60 2.66 -13.42
CA GLY A 58 8.59 3.79 -12.49
C GLY A 58 7.66 4.90 -12.97
N SER A 59 6.79 5.39 -12.08
CA SER A 59 5.85 6.48 -12.37
C SER A 59 5.93 7.55 -11.29
N GLY A 60 5.76 8.83 -11.67
CA GLY A 60 5.77 9.96 -10.71
C GLY A 60 4.56 10.00 -9.76
N VAL A 61 3.52 9.20 -10.06
CA VAL A 61 2.24 9.05 -9.34
C VAL A 61 1.38 10.33 -9.28
N HIS A 62 1.97 11.47 -8.94
CA HIS A 62 1.32 12.76 -8.84
C HIS A 62 1.44 13.57 -10.13
N THR A 63 0.46 14.43 -10.38
CA THR A 63 0.49 15.39 -11.49
C THR A 63 1.46 16.52 -11.16
N PHE A 64 2.37 16.84 -12.10
CA PHE A 64 3.28 17.97 -12.04
C PHE A 64 2.92 19.00 -13.11
N THR A 65 3.35 20.25 -12.91
CA THR A 65 3.25 21.33 -13.89
C THR A 65 4.65 21.86 -14.18
N LEU A 66 4.99 22.07 -15.46
CA LEU A 66 6.26 22.65 -15.91
C LEU A 66 6.14 24.17 -16.09
#